data_AF-A0A4Q3UAG7-F1
#
_entry.id   AF-A0A4Q3UAG7-F1
#
_cell.length_a   1.000
_cell.length_b   1.000
_cell.length_c   1.000
_cell.angle_alpha   90.00
_cell.angle_beta   90.00
_cell.angle_gamma   90.00
#
_symmetry.space_group_name_H-M   'P 1'
#
loop_
_entity.id
_entity.type
_entity.pdbx_description
1 polymer ?
#
loop_
_entity_poly.entity_id
_entity_poly.type
_entity_poly.pdbx_seq_one_letter_code
_entity_poly.pdbx_strand_id
1 'polypeptide(L)'
;MVGETPPKGKRSIAEIQYAMLVEQPYRFTQDDVLFESSSPRRAGEEGDREAFFSRPQACLRCSPLVKRWGWGIHFDSEGKAAAFAKGSEEYRRFLEDPELAQTRGMRSKRG
;
A
#
# COMPACT_ATOMS: atom_id res chain seq x y z
N MET A 1 10.70 3.39 -13.94
CA MET A 1 9.28 3.32 -13.55
C MET A 1 9.07 4.45 -12.56
N VAL A 2 8.33 5.46 -13.02
CA VAL A 2 7.80 6.54 -12.18
C VAL A 2 6.50 6.03 -11.57
N GLY A 3 6.04 6.57 -10.44
CA GLY A 3 4.76 6.16 -9.87
C GLY A 3 3.61 6.41 -10.85
N GLU A 4 2.89 5.35 -11.22
CA GLU A 4 1.74 5.41 -12.14
C GLU A 4 0.44 5.20 -11.36
N THR A 5 -0.58 6.00 -11.63
CA THR A 5 -1.90 5.84 -11.02
C THR A 5 -2.61 4.61 -11.62
N PRO A 6 -3.07 3.66 -10.79
CA PRO A 6 -3.86 2.52 -11.28
C PRO A 6 -5.16 2.98 -11.97
N PRO A 7 -5.67 2.23 -12.97
CA PRO A 7 -6.92 2.57 -13.63
C PRO A 7 -8.08 2.52 -12.62
N LYS A 8 -8.89 3.57 -12.63
CA LYS A 8 -10.10 3.70 -11.80
C LYS A 8 -11.30 2.96 -12.44
N GLY A 9 -12.28 2.60 -11.62
CA GLY A 9 -13.59 2.07 -12.04
C GLY A 9 -13.73 0.54 -12.02
N LYS A 10 -12.69 -0.21 -11.62
CA LYS A 10 -12.76 -1.68 -11.52
C LYS A 10 -12.83 -2.18 -10.08
N ARG A 11 -12.72 -1.28 -9.10
CA ARG A 11 -12.48 -1.61 -7.69
C ARG A 11 -11.40 -2.70 -7.59
N SER A 12 -10.24 -2.44 -8.16
CA SER A 12 -9.12 -3.38 -8.03
C SER A 12 -8.41 -3.20 -6.69
N ILE A 13 -7.65 -4.21 -6.25
CA ILE A 13 -6.79 -4.09 -5.05
C ILE A 13 -5.88 -2.86 -5.15
N ALA A 14 -5.28 -2.64 -6.33
CA ALA A 14 -4.40 -1.48 -6.56
C ALA A 14 -5.16 -0.15 -6.46
N GLU A 15 -6.38 -0.09 -6.97
CA GLU A 15 -7.24 1.10 -6.92
C GLU A 15 -7.65 1.44 -5.48
N ILE A 16 -8.07 0.44 -4.68
CA ILE A 16 -8.43 0.63 -3.27
C ILE A 16 -7.22 1.09 -2.46
N GLN A 17 -6.08 0.40 -2.63
CA GLN A 17 -4.85 0.77 -1.92
C GLN A 17 -4.37 2.17 -2.33
N TYR A 18 -4.56 2.57 -3.58
CA TYR A 18 -4.24 3.93 -4.03
C TYR A 18 -5.12 4.97 -3.32
N ALA A 19 -6.44 4.75 -3.29
CA ALA A 19 -7.36 5.66 -2.62
C ALA A 19 -7.10 5.79 -1.10
N MET A 20 -6.65 4.70 -0.45
CA MET A 20 -6.34 4.73 0.98
C MET A 20 -4.96 5.33 1.28
N LEU A 21 -3.94 5.03 0.47
CA LEU A 21 -2.55 5.39 0.79
C LEU A 21 -2.08 6.70 0.14
N VAL A 22 -2.61 7.04 -1.04
CA VAL A 22 -2.20 8.23 -1.80
C VAL A 22 -3.20 9.37 -1.58
N GLU A 23 -4.49 9.09 -1.66
CA GLU A 23 -5.53 10.13 -1.50
C GLU A 23 -5.82 10.44 -0.01
N GLN A 24 -5.45 9.54 0.91
CA GLN A 24 -5.65 9.69 2.36
C GLN A 24 -4.37 9.31 3.16
N PRO A 25 -3.24 10.00 2.92
CA PRO A 25 -1.96 9.64 3.52
C PRO A 25 -2.03 9.67 5.05
N TYR A 26 -1.43 8.68 5.70
CA TYR A 26 -1.36 8.55 7.16
C TYR A 26 -2.72 8.51 7.85
N ARG A 27 -3.75 8.02 7.17
CA ARG A 27 -5.07 7.79 7.78
C ARG A 27 -5.25 6.35 8.28
N PHE A 28 -4.69 5.39 7.57
CA PHE A 28 -4.95 3.96 7.76
C PHE A 28 -3.68 3.20 8.10
N THR A 29 -3.79 2.16 8.91
CA THR A 29 -2.67 1.25 9.19
C THR A 29 -2.50 0.24 8.05
N GLN A 30 -1.41 -0.54 8.09
CA GLN A 30 -1.24 -1.66 7.15
C GLN A 30 -2.45 -2.61 7.18
N ASP A 31 -2.93 -2.95 8.38
CA ASP A 31 -3.99 -3.94 8.54
C ASP A 31 -5.31 -3.45 7.97
N ASP A 32 -5.64 -2.17 8.16
CA ASP A 32 -6.81 -1.55 7.55
C ASP A 32 -6.78 -1.63 6.03
N VAL A 33 -5.63 -1.29 5.45
CA VAL A 33 -5.44 -1.31 3.99
C VAL A 33 -5.50 -2.74 3.45
N LEU A 34 -4.90 -3.71 4.14
CA LEU A 34 -4.94 -5.12 3.73
C LEU A 34 -6.36 -5.67 3.81
N PHE A 35 -7.07 -5.39 4.90
CA PHE A 35 -8.44 -5.84 5.10
C PHE A 35 -9.38 -5.28 4.04
N GLU A 36 -9.39 -3.95 3.87
CA GLU A 36 -10.29 -3.27 2.92
C GLU A 36 -10.00 -3.68 1.47
N SER A 37 -8.72 -3.82 1.11
CA SER A 37 -8.35 -4.21 -0.26
C SER A 37 -8.47 -5.72 -0.53
N SER A 38 -8.67 -6.56 0.49
CA SER A 38 -8.77 -8.02 0.32
C SER A 38 -10.05 -8.47 -0.36
N SER A 39 -11.14 -7.73 -0.17
CA SER A 39 -12.45 -8.06 -0.73
C SER A 39 -13.02 -6.86 -1.49
N PRO A 40 -12.48 -6.54 -2.68
CA PRO A 40 -12.91 -5.33 -3.40
C PRO A 40 -14.39 -5.30 -3.79
N ARG A 41 -15.04 -6.48 -3.83
CA ARG A 41 -16.48 -6.63 -4.07
C ARG A 41 -17.34 -6.35 -2.84
N ARG A 42 -16.77 -6.42 -1.63
CA ARG A 42 -17.41 -6.18 -0.32
C ARG A 42 -16.81 -5.00 0.45
N ALA A 43 -16.02 -4.17 -0.23
CA ALA A 43 -15.42 -2.97 0.35
C ALA A 43 -16.51 -2.09 1.00
N GLY A 44 -16.36 -1.79 2.30
CA GLY A 44 -17.35 -1.09 3.12
C GLY A 44 -18.42 -1.95 3.82
N GLU A 45 -18.41 -3.27 3.68
CA GLU A 45 -19.23 -4.19 4.49
C GLU A 45 -18.51 -4.54 5.80
N GLU A 46 -19.27 -4.76 6.89
CA GLU A 46 -18.74 -5.33 8.15
C GLU A 46 -18.30 -6.78 7.91
N GLY A 47 -17.06 -6.95 7.45
CA GLY A 47 -16.42 -8.25 7.38
C GLY A 47 -15.82 -8.66 8.72
N ASP A 48 -15.70 -9.97 8.93
CA ASP A 48 -15.04 -10.54 10.11
C ASP A 48 -13.53 -10.34 10.02
N ARG A 49 -13.03 -9.27 10.68
CA ARG A 49 -11.62 -8.92 10.73
C ARG A 49 -10.81 -9.98 11.46
N GLU A 50 -11.32 -10.51 12.56
CA GLU A 50 -10.68 -11.58 13.30
C GLU A 50 -10.45 -12.82 12.42
N ALA A 51 -11.46 -13.25 11.66
CA ALA A 51 -11.34 -14.35 10.73
C ALA A 51 -10.32 -14.06 9.62
N PHE A 52 -10.27 -12.83 9.10
CA PHE A 52 -9.29 -12.44 8.08
C PHE A 52 -7.85 -12.54 8.59
N PHE A 53 -7.59 -12.04 9.80
CA PHE A 53 -6.24 -12.05 10.40
C PHE A 53 -5.89 -13.36 11.12
N SER A 54 -6.84 -14.31 11.22
CA SER A 54 -6.55 -15.68 11.69
C SER A 54 -5.56 -16.44 10.80
N ARG A 55 -5.39 -15.98 9.54
CA ARG A 55 -4.42 -16.52 8.58
C ARG A 55 -3.37 -15.46 8.25
N PRO A 56 -2.09 -15.83 8.06
CA PRO A 56 -1.05 -14.87 7.69
C PRO A 56 -1.39 -14.13 6.39
N GLN A 57 -1.37 -12.80 6.45
CA GLN A 57 -1.63 -11.93 5.30
C GLN A 57 -0.32 -11.43 4.68
N ALA A 58 -0.34 -11.23 3.37
CA ALA A 58 0.80 -10.64 2.68
C ALA A 58 0.90 -9.15 3.04
N CYS A 59 2.04 -8.73 3.59
CA CYS A 59 2.26 -7.33 3.96
C CYS A 59 2.26 -6.39 2.76
N LEU A 60 2.25 -5.08 3.01
CA LEU A 60 2.21 -4.06 1.97
C LEU A 60 3.44 -4.04 1.05
N ARG A 61 4.56 -4.70 1.43
CA ARG A 61 5.68 -4.95 0.51
C ARG A 61 5.29 -5.80 -0.70
N CYS A 62 4.22 -6.60 -0.58
CA CYS A 62 3.62 -7.39 -1.66
C CYS A 62 2.57 -6.64 -2.46
N SER A 63 2.26 -5.38 -2.11
CA SER A 63 1.24 -4.58 -2.77
C SER A 63 1.48 -4.52 -4.28
N PRO A 64 0.41 -4.60 -5.11
CA PRO A 64 0.51 -4.27 -6.52
C PRO A 64 1.12 -2.89 -6.76
N LEU A 65 0.83 -1.90 -5.90
CA LEU A 65 1.38 -0.54 -6.02
C LEU A 65 2.90 -0.54 -5.99
N VAL A 66 3.47 -1.32 -5.08
CA VAL A 66 4.92 -1.48 -4.93
C VAL A 66 5.49 -2.33 -6.07
N LYS A 67 4.86 -3.46 -6.38
CA LYS A 67 5.40 -4.45 -7.35
C LYS A 67 5.33 -4.00 -8.80
N ARG A 68 4.28 -3.26 -9.18
CA ARG A 68 3.92 -2.98 -10.58
C ARG A 68 3.78 -1.50 -10.90
N TRP A 69 3.34 -0.68 -9.96
CA TRP A 69 2.98 0.71 -10.24
C TRP A 69 4.03 1.73 -9.78
N GLY A 70 5.15 1.29 -9.19
CA GLY A 70 6.26 2.18 -8.85
C GLY A 70 5.98 3.09 -7.66
N TRP A 71 5.34 2.60 -6.61
CA TRP A 71 5.09 3.36 -5.38
C TRP A 71 5.95 2.87 -4.21
N GLY A 72 6.42 3.80 -3.38
CA GLY A 72 6.95 3.53 -2.04
C GLY A 72 5.87 3.66 -1.00
N ILE A 73 5.95 2.87 0.07
CA ILE A 73 5.04 2.97 1.22
C ILE A 73 5.87 3.40 2.41
N HIS A 74 5.44 4.45 3.07
CA HIS A 74 6.04 5.00 4.27
C HIS A 74 5.06 4.82 5.44
N PHE A 75 5.60 4.54 6.62
CA PHE A 75 4.83 4.43 7.86
C PHE A 75 5.30 5.51 8.81
N ASP A 76 4.37 6.22 9.43
CA ASP A 76 4.70 7.17 10.50
C ASP A 76 4.97 6.45 11.83
N SER A 77 5.27 7.23 12.87
CA SER A 77 5.51 6.73 14.23
C SER A 77 4.29 6.07 14.89
N GLU A 78 3.08 6.32 14.37
CA GLU A 78 1.83 5.71 14.85
C GLU A 78 1.47 4.43 14.06
N GLY A 79 2.28 4.06 13.06
CA GLY A 79 2.05 2.90 12.21
C GLY A 79 1.03 3.14 11.08
N LYS A 80 0.65 4.38 10.82
CA LYS A 80 -0.23 4.75 9.70
C LYS A 80 0.59 4.88 8.42
N ALA A 81 -0.01 4.50 7.31
CA ALA A 81 0.66 4.33 6.03
C ALA A 81 0.31 5.44 5.04
N ALA A 82 1.29 5.82 4.23
CA ALA A 82 1.13 6.67 3.06
C ALA A 82 1.93 6.10 1.88
N ALA A 83 1.50 6.37 0.65
CA ALA A 83 2.21 5.97 -0.55
C ALA A 83 2.71 7.17 -1.36
N PHE A 84 3.97 7.10 -1.77
CA PHE A 84 4.65 8.15 -2.53
C PHE A 84 5.13 7.60 -3.87
N ALA A 85 4.88 8.35 -4.94
CA ALA A 85 5.29 7.98 -6.28
C ALA A 85 6.82 7.89 -6.35
N LYS A 86 7.35 6.82 -6.92
CA LYS A 86 8.80 6.72 -7.15
C LYS A 86 9.24 7.85 -8.06
N GLY A 87 10.20 8.65 -7.58
CA GLY A 87 10.70 9.83 -8.28
C GLY A 87 10.10 11.16 -7.82
N SER A 88 9.11 11.15 -6.94
CA SER A 88 8.66 12.35 -6.22
C SER A 88 9.74 12.88 -5.26
N GLU A 89 9.64 14.15 -4.89
CA GLU A 89 10.54 14.78 -3.93
C GLU A 89 10.47 14.10 -2.56
N GLU A 90 9.26 13.79 -2.10
CA GLU A 90 9.01 13.10 -0.84
C GLU A 90 9.63 11.70 -0.84
N TYR A 91 9.47 10.95 -1.94
CA TYR A 91 10.11 9.64 -2.06
C TYR A 91 11.64 9.74 -1.98
N ARG A 92 12.24 10.77 -2.59
CA ARG A 92 13.69 11.00 -2.53
C ARG A 92 14.12 11.39 -1.11
N ARG A 93 13.38 12.28 -0.46
CA ARG A 93 13.63 12.68 0.93
C ARG A 93 13.64 11.47 1.85
N PHE A 94 12.63 10.60 1.77
CA PHE A 94 12.58 9.38 2.59
C PHE A 94 13.66 8.36 2.23
N LEU A 95 14.08 8.31 0.97
CA LEU A 95 15.17 7.43 0.54
C LEU A 95 16.53 7.89 1.10
N GLU A 96 16.73 9.20 1.23
CA GLU A 96 17.96 9.83 1.71
C GLU A 96 18.00 9.98 3.24
N ASP A 97 16.90 9.72 3.94
CA ASP A 97 16.80 9.79 5.39
C ASP A 97 17.45 8.56 6.06
N PRO A 98 18.56 8.75 6.81
CA PRO A 98 19.26 7.66 7.47
C PRO A 98 18.56 7.18 8.75
N GLU A 99 17.62 7.95 9.31
CA GLU A 99 16.87 7.57 10.51
C GLU A 99 15.71 6.62 10.17
N LEU A 100 15.31 6.57 8.89
CA LEU A 100 14.26 5.68 8.43
C LEU A 100 14.77 4.25 8.21
N ALA A 101 14.12 3.29 8.85
CA ALA A 101 14.30 1.88 8.56
C ALA A 101 13.71 1.53 7.18
N GLN A 102 14.58 1.33 6.19
CA GLN A 102 14.16 1.06 4.82
C GLN A 102 14.24 -0.42 4.47
N THR A 103 13.17 -0.97 3.88
CA THR A 103 13.17 -2.33 3.35
C THR A 103 12.76 -2.35 1.88
N ARG A 104 13.32 -3.31 1.12
CA ARG A 104 12.98 -3.45 -0.30
C ARG A 104 11.56 -4.01 -0.46
N GLY A 105 10.76 -3.32 -1.29
CA GLY A 105 9.51 -3.85 -1.82
C GLY A 105 9.73 -5.18 -2.56
N MET A 106 8.74 -6.07 -2.49
CA MET A 106 8.83 -7.34 -3.23
C MET A 106 8.73 -7.09 -4.74
N ARG A 107 9.28 -7.99 -5.54
CA ARG A 107 9.20 -7.95 -7.00
C ARG A 107 8.31 -9.07 -7.48
N SER A 108 7.52 -8.84 -8.53
CA SER A 108 6.93 -9.95 -9.28
C SER A 108 8.06 -10.76 -9.91
N LYS A 109 8.07 -12.09 -9.74
CA LYS A 109 8.88 -12.96 -10.60
C LYS A 109 8.44 -12.67 -12.04
N ARG A 110 9.35 -12.12 -12.85
CA ARG A 110 9.21 -12.19 -14.30
C ARG A 110 9.65 -13.61 -14.65
N GLY A 111 8.73 -14.41 -15.18
CA GLY A 111 9.09 -15.66 -15.85
C GLY A 111 9.92 -15.37 -17.08
#